data_AF-A0A7Y0SCY2-F1
#
_entry.id   AF-A0A7Y0SCY2-F1
#
_cell.length_a   1.000
_cell.length_b   1.000
_cell.length_c   1.000
_cell.angle_alpha   90.00
_cell.angle_beta   90.00
_cell.angle_gamma   90.00
#
_symmetry.space_group_name_H-M   'P 1'
#
loop_
_entity.id
_entity.type
_entity.pdbx_description
1 polymer ?
#
loop_
_entity_poly.entity_id
_entity_poly.type
_entity_poly.pdbx_seq_one_letter_code
_entity_poly.pdbx_strand_id
1 'polypeptide(L)' 'TGERTKDEIGFATIRAGDIVGEHTAMFADIGERVEITHKATDRMTFANGAVKAAVWLSAKPAGFYTMTDVLGLNEL' A
#
# COMPACT_ATOMS: atom_id res chain seq x y z
N THR A 1 27.44 1.80 -12.01
CA THR A 1 26.42 2.78 -11.60
C THR A 1 27.05 3.65 -10.53
N GLY A 2 26.92 4.97 -10.64
CA GLY A 2 27.56 5.91 -9.70
C GLY A 2 26.91 5.90 -8.33
N GLU A 3 27.31 6.85 -7.49
CA GLU A 3 26.64 7.15 -6.23
C GLU A 3 25.16 7.52 -6.47
N ARG A 4 24.28 7.10 -5.56
CA ARG A 4 22.85 7.42 -5.61
C ARG A 4 22.65 8.92 -5.36
N THR A 5 21.80 9.58 -6.13
CA THR A 5 21.46 10.99 -5.85
C THR A 5 20.46 11.09 -4.70
N LYS A 6 20.37 12.28 -4.08
CA LYS A 6 19.51 12.51 -2.91
C LYS A 6 18.01 12.38 -3.22
N ASP A 7 17.60 12.67 -4.46
CA ASP A 7 16.19 12.78 -4.84
C ASP A 7 15.64 11.53 -5.55
N GLU A 8 16.48 10.53 -5.79
CA GLU A 8 16.08 9.30 -6.47
C GLU A 8 15.20 8.40 -5.58
N ILE A 9 14.14 7.84 -6.14
CA ILE A 9 13.36 6.74 -5.54
C ILE A 9 13.72 5.44 -6.26
N GLY A 10 14.43 4.55 -5.56
CA GLY A 10 14.85 3.25 -6.10
C GLY A 10 13.72 2.23 -6.08
N PHE A 11 13.63 1.42 -7.14
CA PHE A 11 12.71 0.27 -7.21
C PHE A 11 13.51 -1.01 -7.43
N ALA A 12 13.26 -2.00 -6.58
CA ALA A 12 13.75 -3.37 -6.75
C ALA A 12 12.55 -4.30 -6.88
N THR A 13 12.53 -5.14 -7.91
CA THR A 13 11.42 -6.05 -8.19
C THR A 13 11.90 -7.49 -8.15
N ILE A 14 11.25 -8.31 -7.32
CA ILE A 14 11.50 -9.74 -7.22
C ILE A 14 10.34 -10.48 -7.91
N ARG A 15 10.67 -11.56 -8.63
CA ARG A 15 9.73 -12.50 -9.23
C ARG A 15 10.14 -13.89 -8.77
N ALA A 16 9.34 -14.51 -7.90
CA ALA A 16 9.64 -15.82 -7.35
C ALA A 16 8.37 -16.57 -6.97
N GLY A 17 8.28 -17.83 -7.41
CA GLY A 17 7.23 -18.77 -7.00
C GLY A 17 5.81 -18.23 -7.16
N ASP A 18 5.02 -18.43 -6.11
CA ASP A 18 3.59 -18.12 -5.98
C ASP A 18 3.32 -16.89 -5.10
N ILE A 19 4.32 -16.04 -4.88
CA ILE A 19 4.18 -14.80 -4.09
C ILE A 19 3.06 -13.95 -4.70
N VAL A 20 1.97 -13.77 -3.94
CA VAL A 20 0.80 -12.98 -4.37
C VAL A 20 1.15 -11.49 -4.46
N GLY A 21 1.88 -10.98 -3.47
CA GLY A 21 2.39 -9.62 -3.48
C GLY A 21 3.00 -9.23 -2.14
N GLU A 22 4.27 -8.84 -2.17
CA GLU A 22 4.98 -8.21 -1.05
C GLU A 22 5.52 -6.86 -1.50
N HIS A 23 5.28 -5.84 -0.69
CA HIS A 23 5.78 -4.49 -0.94
C HIS A 23 6.43 -3.97 0.35
N THR A 24 7.65 -3.48 0.24
CA THR A 24 8.36 -2.81 1.33
C THR A 24 8.83 -1.45 0.83
N ALA A 25 8.40 -0.40 1.52
CA ALA A 25 9.00 0.93 1.41
C ALA A 25 10.05 1.07 2.51
N MET A 26 11.28 1.41 2.12
CA MET A 26 12.42 1.54 3.04
C MET A 26 12.93 2.99 3.04
N PHE A 27 13.08 3.54 4.24
CA PHE A 27 13.74 4.80 4.52
C PHE A 27 15.00 4.47 5.31
N ALA A 28 16.18 4.82 4.78
CA ALA A 28 17.46 4.44 5.36
C ALA A 28 18.34 5.69 5.55
N ASP A 29 18.97 5.77 6.72
CA ASP A 29 19.97 6.78 7.06
C ASP A 29 21.18 6.11 7.74
N ILE A 30 22.22 6.87 8.04
CA ILE A 30 23.42 6.35 8.73
C ILE A 30 23.02 5.88 10.12
N GLY A 31 23.07 4.56 10.33
CA GLY A 31 22.84 3.93 11.63
C GLY A 31 21.43 3.39 11.84
N GLU A 32 20.46 3.69 10.96
CA GLU A 32 19.10 3.20 11.11
C GLU A 32 18.33 3.01 9.80
N ARG A 33 17.21 2.28 9.90
CA ARG A 33 16.24 2.12 8.82
C ARG A 33 14.83 2.01 9.38
N VAL A 34 13.88 2.60 8.66
CA VAL A 34 12.44 2.44 8.88
C VAL A 34 11.85 1.75 7.66
N GLU A 35 11.10 0.67 7.90
CA GLU A 35 10.49 -0.13 6.84
C GLU A 35 8.98 -0.24 7.05
N ILE A 36 8.21 0.04 6.02
CA ILE A 36 6.76 -0.19 5.97
C ILE A 36 6.52 -1.33 4.98
N THR A 37 6.03 -2.46 5.48
CA THR A 37 5.85 -3.68 4.69
C THR A 37 4.39 -4.12 4.66
N HIS A 38 3.88 -4.42 3.46
CA HIS A 38 2.60 -5.06 3.23
C HIS A 38 2.79 -6.40 2.52
N LYS A 39 2.24 -7.48 3.08
CA LYS A 39 2.29 -8.83 2.51
C LYS A 39 0.89 -9.37 2.33
N ALA A 40 0.52 -9.72 1.09
CA ALA A 40 -0.72 -10.40 0.79
C ALA A 40 -0.49 -11.92 0.78
N THR A 41 -1.22 -12.65 1.62
CA THR A 41 -1.22 -14.12 1.63
C THR A 41 -2.15 -14.72 0.58
N ASP A 42 -3.22 -13.99 0.23
CA ASP A 42 -4.19 -14.37 -0.79
C ASP A 42 -4.90 -13.11 -1.36
N ARG A 43 -5.85 -13.33 -2.27
CA ARG A 43 -6.64 -12.24 -2.88
C ARG A 43 -7.86 -11.80 -2.07
N MET A 44 -8.20 -12.48 -0.98
CA MET A 44 -9.36 -12.15 -0.13
C MET A 44 -9.21 -10.80 0.55
N THR A 45 -7.99 -10.35 0.83
CA THR A 45 -7.76 -9.00 1.39
C THR A 45 -8.44 -7.89 0.56
N PHE A 46 -8.35 -8.00 -0.78
CA PHE A 46 -8.95 -7.03 -1.69
C PHE A 46 -10.47 -7.22 -1.80
N ALA A 47 -10.95 -8.46 -1.85
CA ALA A 47 -12.38 -8.76 -1.86
C ALA A 47 -13.09 -8.23 -0.60
N ASN A 48 -12.47 -8.42 0.57
CA ASN A 48 -12.97 -7.90 1.84
C ASN A 48 -13.02 -6.36 1.82
N GLY A 49 -11.99 -5.70 1.27
CA GLY A 49 -11.98 -4.25 1.08
C GLY A 49 -13.12 -3.76 0.18
N ALA A 50 -13.40 -4.45 -0.92
CA ALA A 50 -14.49 -4.13 -1.83
C ALA A 50 -15.87 -4.28 -1.16
N VAL A 51 -16.10 -5.37 -0.41
CA VAL A 51 -17.35 -5.56 0.35
C VAL A 51 -17.50 -4.48 1.43
N LYS A 52 -16.42 -4.14 2.14
CA LYS A 52 -16.42 -3.05 3.13
C LYS A 52 -16.80 -1.71 2.48
N ALA A 53 -16.23 -1.40 1.32
CA ALA A 53 -16.57 -0.19 0.57
C ALA A 53 -18.04 -0.18 0.13
N ALA A 54 -18.58 -1.32 -0.33
CA ALA A 54 -19.99 -1.43 -0.72
C ALA A 54 -20.95 -1.17 0.46
N VAL A 55 -20.65 -1.73 1.63
CA VAL A 55 -21.43 -1.48 2.85
C VAL A 55 -21.34 0.00 3.26
N TRP A 56 -20.12 0.57 3.26
CA TRP A 56 -19.89 1.97 3.59
C TRP A 56 -20.65 2.93 2.65
N LEU A 57 -20.74 2.61 1.36
CA LEU A 57 -21.38 3.45 0.34
C LEU A 57 -22.91 3.56 0.55
N SER A 58 -23.55 2.59 1.23
CA SER A 58 -25.00 2.58 1.46
C SER A 58 -25.54 3.82 2.18
N ALA A 59 -24.69 4.54 2.91
CA ALA A 59 -25.04 5.75 3.66
C ALA A 59 -24.40 7.03 3.10
N LYS A 60 -23.91 7.01 1.84
CA LYS A 60 -23.18 8.13 1.23
C LYS A 60 -23.96 8.76 0.07
N PRO A 61 -23.86 10.09 -0.11
CA PRO A 61 -24.42 10.74 -1.29
C PRO A 61 -23.67 10.30 -2.56
N ALA A 62 -24.21 10.62 -3.73
CA ALA A 62 -23.51 10.39 -4.99
C ALA A 62 -22.20 11.19 -5.04
N GLY A 63 -21.11 10.55 -5.44
CA GLY A 63 -19.79 11.16 -5.50
C GLY A 63 -18.72 10.18 -5.95
N PHE A 64 -17.50 10.67 -6.10
CA PHE A 64 -16.31 9.86 -6.35
C PHE A 64 -15.57 9.65 -5.03
N TYR A 65 -15.35 8.39 -4.66
CA TYR A 65 -14.74 7.99 -3.40
C TYR A 65 -13.58 7.02 -3.63
N THR A 66 -12.65 7.01 -2.69
CA THR A 66 -11.47 6.14 -2.65
C THR A 66 -11.45 5.32 -1.36
N MET A 67 -10.51 4.36 -1.25
CA MET A 67 -10.33 3.63 0.01
C MET A 67 -9.86 4.53 1.16
N THR A 68 -9.24 5.68 0.89
CA THR A 68 -8.88 6.66 1.90
C THR A 68 -10.12 7.20 2.60
N ASP A 69 -11.21 7.43 1.86
CA ASP A 69 -12.51 7.85 2.40
C ASP A 69 -13.21 6.72 3.17
N VAL A 70 -13.18 5.50 2.63
CA VAL A 70 -13.76 4.31 3.27
C VAL A 70 -13.10 4.00 4.61
N LEU A 71 -11.79 4.25 4.71
CA LEU A 71 -10.99 4.00 5.91
C LEU A 71 -10.85 5.22 6.83
N GLY A 72 -11.35 6.40 6.43
CA GLY A 72 -11.25 7.63 7.22
C GLY A 72 -9.82 8.17 7.36
N LEU A 73 -8.92 7.85 6.44
CA LEU A 73 -7.49 8.21 6.54
C LEU A 73 -7.21 9.69 6.23
N ASN A 74 -8.17 10.42 5.68
CA ASN A 74 -8.07 11.87 5.50
C ASN A 74 -8.23 12.64 6.82
N GLU A 75 -8.74 11.99 7.87
CA GLU A 75 -9.04 12.59 9.18
C GLU A 75 -8.08 12.11 10.28
N LEU A 76 -7.12 11.25 9.92
CA LEU A 76 -6.10 10.71 10.82
C LEU A 76 -4.98 11.72 11.03
#